data_AF-A0A8X6VJ94-F1
#
_entry.id   AF-A0A8X6VJ94-F1
#
_cell.length_a   1.000
_cell.length_b   1.000
_cell.length_c   1.000
_cell.angle_alpha   90.00
_cell.angle_beta   90.00
_cell.angle_gamma   90.00
#
_symmetry.space_group_name_H-M   'P 1'
#
loop_
_entity.id
_entity.type
_entity.pdbx_description
1 polymer ?
#
loop_
_entity_poly.entity_id
_entity_poly.type
_entity_poly.pdbx_seq_one_letter_code
_entity_poly.pdbx_strand_id
1 'polypeptide(L)' 'MALMNCAAPSRTVSERIQHVTHQSMSARTLRHRLQKTGMSAKCLLLRLSLTENHRRLRHQWCDERRTWTTE' A
#
# COMPACT_ATOMS: atom_id res chain seq x y z
N MET A 1 10.96 -19.47 -12.59
CA MET A 1 9.75 -19.00 -11.89
C MET A 1 10.03 -17.62 -11.31
N ALA A 2 9.45 -16.57 -11.91
CA ALA A 2 9.62 -15.21 -11.42
C ALA A 2 8.82 -15.04 -10.12
N LEU A 3 9.51 -15.01 -8.98
CA LEU A 3 8.97 -14.46 -7.74
C LEU A 3 8.65 -12.99 -8.02
N MET A 4 7.39 -12.71 -8.39
CA MET A 4 6.92 -11.34 -8.36
C MET A 4 7.07 -10.89 -6.90
N ASN A 5 8.04 -10.02 -6.65
CA ASN A 5 8.21 -9.28 -5.41
C ASN A 5 7.03 -8.30 -5.29
N CYS A 6 5.82 -8.82 -5.15
CA CYS A 6 4.63 -8.04 -4.92
C CYS A 6 4.71 -7.51 -3.49
N ALA A 7 4.72 -6.20 -3.34
CA ALA A 7 4.52 -5.52 -2.07
C ALA A 7 3.14 -5.90 -1.50
N ALA A 8 3.07 -7.03 -0.80
CA ALA A 8 1.84 -7.51 -0.21
C ALA A 8 1.48 -6.64 1.00
N PRO A 9 0.22 -6.17 1.13
CA PRO A 9 -0.21 -5.45 2.31
C PRO A 9 0.06 -6.26 3.59
N SER A 10 0.38 -5.57 4.69
CA SER A 10 0.67 -6.23 5.97
C SER A 10 -0.45 -7.16 6.44
N ARG A 11 -1.70 -6.89 6.03
CA ARG A 11 -2.86 -7.73 6.29
C ARG A 11 -2.75 -9.08 5.59
N THR A 12 -2.49 -9.08 4.28
CA THR A 12 -2.31 -10.29 3.47
C THR A 12 -1.12 -11.12 3.95
N VAL A 13 -0.02 -10.47 4.34
CA VAL A 13 1.14 -11.18 4.92
C VAL A 13 0.77 -11.82 6.26
N SER A 14 -0.01 -11.12 7.10
CA SER A 14 -0.49 -11.67 8.36
C SER A 14 -1.41 -12.88 8.16
N GLU A 15 -2.37 -12.77 7.24
CA GLU A 15 -3.29 -13.86 6.91
C GLU A 15 -2.54 -15.10 6.38
N ARG A 16 -1.53 -14.91 5.52
CA ARG A 16 -0.69 -16.01 5.02
C ARG A 16 0.14 -16.64 6.12
N ILE A 17 0.74 -15.84 7.01
CA ILE A 17 1.52 -16.40 8.12
C ILE A 17 0.59 -17.16 9.07
N GLN A 18 -0.58 -16.60 9.39
CA GLN A 18 -1.57 -17.29 10.21
C GLN A 18 -2.01 -18.62 9.58
N HIS A 19 -2.20 -18.68 8.27
CA HIS A 19 -2.54 -19.92 7.59
C HIS A 19 -1.43 -20.98 7.72
N VAL A 20 -0.16 -20.59 7.65
CA VAL A 20 1.00 -21.51 7.69
C VAL A 20 1.38 -21.91 9.11
N THR A 21 1.33 -20.97 10.06
CA THR A 21 1.80 -21.20 11.43
C THR A 21 0.67 -21.44 12.43
N HIS A 22 -0.59 -21.32 11.99
CA HIS A 22 -1.80 -21.33 12.83
C HIS A 22 -1.80 -20.28 13.97
N GLN A 23 -0.91 -19.28 13.89
CA GLN A 23 -0.80 -18.22 14.88
C GLN A 23 -1.33 -16.91 14.31
N SER A 24 -2.33 -16.33 14.97
CA SER A 24 -2.79 -15.00 14.61
C SER A 24 -1.79 -13.96 15.10
N MET A 25 -1.47 -12.99 14.25
CA MET A 25 -0.63 -11.85 14.60
C MET A 25 -1.32 -10.56 14.21
N SER A 26 -1.25 -9.58 15.10
CA SER A 26 -1.69 -8.23 14.74
C SER A 26 -0.78 -7.66 13.65
N ALA A 27 -1.34 -6.85 12.75
CA ALA A 27 -0.55 -6.16 11.73
C ALA A 27 0.58 -5.30 12.33
N ARG A 28 0.38 -4.77 13.56
CA ARG A 28 1.39 -4.01 14.30
C ARG A 28 2.55 -4.89 14.73
N THR A 29 2.26 -6.06 15.30
CA THR A 29 3.27 -7.05 15.75
C THR A 29 4.09 -7.55 14.56
N LEU A 30 3.42 -7.84 13.44
CA LEU A 30 4.07 -8.27 12.21
C LEU A 30 5.03 -7.19 11.67
N ARG A 31 4.59 -5.93 11.58
CA ARG A 31 5.47 -4.82 11.15
C ARG A 31 6.69 -4.66 12.04
N HIS A 32 6.50 -4.73 13.36
CA HIS A 32 7.61 -4.61 14.31
C HIS A 32 8.63 -5.75 14.16
N ARG A 33 8.16 -6.99 14.01
CA ARG A 33 9.04 -8.16 13.80
C ARG A 33 9.81 -8.04 12.48
N LEU A 34 9.13 -7.67 11.40
CA LEU A 34 9.74 -7.47 10.09
C LEU A 34 10.78 -6.33 10.13
N GLN A 35 10.47 -5.21 10.79
CA GLN A 35 11.44 -4.12 10.99
C GLN A 35 12.66 -4.56 11.79
N LYS A 36 12.47 -5.34 12.86
CA LYS A 36 13.57 -5.88 13.68
C LYS A 36 14.50 -6.79 12.85
N THR A 37 13.98 -7.52 11.88
CA THR A 37 14.77 -8.38 10.98
C THR A 37 15.28 -7.64 9.73
N GLY A 38 15.16 -6.30 9.68
CA GLY A 38 15.58 -5.49 8.53
C GLY A 38 14.66 -5.56 7.30
N MET A 39 13.56 -6.32 7.39
CA MET A 39 12.54 -6.40 6.35
C MET A 39 11.54 -5.27 6.54
N SER A 40 11.80 -4.11 5.94
CA SER A 40 10.81 -3.02 5.93
C SER A 40 10.18 -2.85 4.56
N ALA A 41 8.86 -2.75 4.51
CA ALA A 41 8.15 -2.29 3.31
C ALA A 41 8.26 -0.77 3.23
N LYS A 42 9.46 -0.23 2.95
CA LYS A 42 9.61 1.16 2.52
C LYS A 42 9.29 1.24 1.03
N CYS A 43 8.01 1.12 0.69
CA CYS A 43 7.53 1.81 -0.51
C CYS A 43 7.37 3.29 -0.10
N LEU A 44 8.50 3.98 0.05
CA LEU A 44 8.51 5.41 -0.18
C LEU A 44 8.27 5.55 -1.68
N LEU A 45 7.01 5.45 -2.11
CA LEU A 45 6.61 6.19 -3.30
C LEU A 45 7.02 7.61 -2.94
N LEU A 46 8.10 8.08 -3.57
CA LEU A 46 8.49 9.48 -3.51
C LEU A 46 7.20 10.24 -3.81
N ARG A 47 6.60 10.81 -2.77
CA ARG A 47 5.46 11.70 -2.93
C ARG A 47 6.08 12.93 -3.54
N LEU A 48 6.23 12.91 -4.86
CA LEU A 48 6.57 14.09 -5.64
C LEU A 48 5.53 15.12 -5.23
N SER A 49 6.01 16.18 -4.58
CA SER A 49 5.18 17.32 -4.26
C SER A 49 4.67 17.86 -5.59
N LEU A 50 3.37 17.66 -5.84
CA LEU A 50 2.73 18.31 -6.96
C LEU A 50 2.90 19.81 -6.78
N THR A 51 3.49 20.47 -7.78
CA THR A 51 3.48 21.92 -7.87
C THR A 51 2.03 22.41 -7.84
N GLU A 52 1.82 23.67 -7.45
CA GLU A 52 0.48 24.24 -7.32
C GLU A 52 -0.34 24.10 -8.60
N ASN A 53 0.29 24.27 -9.77
CA ASN A 53 -0.36 24.06 -11.08
C ASN A 53 -0.85 22.63 -11.27
N HIS A 54 -0.04 21.62 -10.93
CA HIS A 54 -0.46 20.23 -11.05
C HIS A 54 -1.59 19.87 -10.08
N ARG A 55 -1.62 20.48 -8.89
CA ARG A 55 -2.75 20.31 -7.96
C ARG A 55 -4.03 20.85 -8.56
N ARG A 56 -3.99 22.06 -9.12
CA ARG A 56 -5.15 22.69 -9.77
C ARG A 56 -5.70 21.85 -10.93
N LEU A 57 -4.83 21.40 -11.83
CA LEU A 57 -5.21 20.54 -12.96
C LEU A 57 -5.86 19.23 -12.48
N ARG A 58 -5.29 18.61 -11.43
CA ARG A 58 -5.86 17.40 -10.85
C ARG A 58 -7.24 17.64 -10.23
N HIS A 59 -7.43 18.75 -9.53
CA HIS A 59 -8.73 19.11 -8.96
C HIS A 59 -9.76 19.36 -10.06
N GLN A 60 -9.41 20.14 -11.07
CA GLN A 60 -10.27 20.40 -12.23
C GLN A 60 -10.71 19.10 -12.90
N TRP A 61 -9.77 18.20 -13.18
CA TRP A 61 -10.07 16.90 -13.78
C TRP A 61 -10.99 16.04 -12.91
N CYS A 62 -10.80 16.05 -11.59
CA CYS A 62 -11.68 15.33 -10.67
C CYS A 62 -13.09 15.93 -10.64
N ASP A 63 -13.21 17.25 -10.67
CA ASP A 63 -14.50 17.94 -10.68
C ASP A 63 -15.25 17.71 -12.00
N GLU A 64 -14.56 17.74 -13.14
CA GLU A 64 -15.12 17.39 -14.45
C GLU A 64 -15.65 15.96 -14.52
N ARG A 65 -15.05 15.03 -13.77
CA ARG A 65 -15.42 13.60 -13.75
C ARG A 65 -16.25 13.19 -12.54
N ARG A 66 -16.64 14.13 -11.70
CA ARG A 66 -17.42 13.86 -10.48
C ARG A 66 -18.81 13.30 -10.79
N THR A 67 -19.31 13.54 -12.00
CA THR A 67 -20.61 13.10 -12.51
C THR A 67 -20.52 11.87 -13.42
N TRP A 68 -19.36 11.20 -13.50
CA TRP A 68 -19.27 9.93 -14.21
C TRP A 68 -20.05 8.85 -13.46
N THR A 69 -21.34 8.75 -13.76
CA THR A 69 -22.14 7.55 -13.57
C THR A 69 -21.72 6.54 -14.62
N THR A 70 -21.26 5.38 -14.18
CA THR A 70 -21.14 4.20 -15.04
C THR A 70 -22.57 3.74 -15.36
N GLU A 71 -23.13 4.28 -16.46
CA GLU A 71 -24.30 3.67 -17.11
C GLU A 71 -23.97 2.26 -17.61
#